data_AF-A0AAV6N4X5-F1
#
_entry.id   AF-A0AAV6N4X5-F1
#
_cell.length_a   1.000
_cell.length_b   1.000
_cell.length_c   1.000
_cell.angle_alpha   90.00
_cell.angle_beta   90.00
_cell.angle_gamma   90.00
#
_symmetry.space_group_name_H-M   'P 1'
#
loop_
_entity.id
_entity.type
_entity.pdbx_description
1 polymer ?
#
loop_
_entity_poly.entity_id
_entity_poly.type
_entity_poly.pdbx_seq_one_letter_code
_entity_poly.pdbx_strand_id
1 'polypeptide(L)'
;MASTDRSNLSNPNNVIDVEVSMAECHARIKIRCRKFPKQLRKIVSGLHSLRLTVLHLNVSTAHEIALYSFTLKVEEDCGLCSEEEISRGVHQLLCRIQEEAFSV
;
A
#
# COMPACT_ATOMS: atom_id res chain seq x y z
N MET A 1 -29.28 -0.98 21.79
CA MET A 1 -29.41 -0.12 20.60
C MET A 1 -28.25 -0.44 19.66
N ALA A 2 -28.60 -0.83 18.43
CA ALA A 2 -27.82 -1.14 17.23
C ALA A 2 -26.29 -1.29 17.39
N SER A 3 -25.73 -2.51 17.30
CA SER A 3 -25.48 -3.29 16.07
C SER A 3 -24.27 -2.80 15.27
N THR A 4 -23.17 -3.54 15.45
CA THR A 4 -22.15 -3.94 14.48
C THR A 4 -22.29 -3.39 13.06
N ASP A 5 -21.31 -2.61 12.62
CA ASP A 5 -20.78 -2.72 11.25
C ASP A 5 -19.32 -2.26 11.20
N ARG A 6 -18.41 -3.20 10.99
CA ARG A 6 -17.28 -3.07 10.07
C ARG A 6 -16.98 -4.44 9.51
N SER A 7 -17.89 -4.89 8.65
CA SER A 7 -17.61 -5.97 7.72
C SER A 7 -16.49 -5.53 6.77
N ASN A 8 -15.24 -5.87 7.10
CA ASN A 8 -14.27 -6.20 6.07
C ASN A 8 -14.02 -7.70 6.21
N LEU A 9 -14.81 -8.45 5.45
CA LEU A 9 -14.71 -9.89 5.31
C LEU A 9 -13.29 -10.24 4.90
N SER A 10 -12.52 -10.72 5.87
CA SER A 10 -11.23 -11.33 5.71
C SER A 10 -11.38 -12.56 4.82
N ASN A 11 -11.22 -12.36 3.51
CA ASN A 11 -10.82 -13.45 2.64
C ASN A 11 -9.42 -13.87 3.13
N PRO A 12 -9.23 -15.06 3.74
CA PRO A 12 -7.92 -15.48 4.25
C PRO A 12 -6.86 -15.59 3.13
N ASN A 13 -7.29 -15.51 1.86
CA ASN A 13 -6.41 -15.46 0.69
C ASN A 13 -5.99 -14.06 0.26
N ASN A 14 -6.63 -12.98 0.74
CA ASN A 14 -6.24 -11.62 0.41
C ASN A 14 -5.17 -11.13 1.38
N VAL A 15 -3.92 -11.55 1.12
CA VAL A 15 -2.77 -11.09 1.89
C VAL A 15 -2.37 -9.71 1.34
N ILE A 16 -3.07 -8.66 1.76
CA ILE A 16 -2.60 -7.28 1.72
C ILE A 16 -2.75 -6.74 3.14
N ASP A 17 -1.63 -6.33 3.72
CA ASP A 17 -1.60 -5.60 4.98
C ASP A 17 -0.73 -4.35 4.78
N VAL A 18 -1.25 -3.21 5.21
CA VAL A 18 -0.67 -1.87 4.98
C VAL A 18 -0.62 -1.13 6.31
N GLU A 19 0.59 -0.77 6.71
CA GLU A 19 0.84 0.12 7.84
C GLU A 19 1.40 1.42 7.27
N VAL A 20 0.80 2.54 7.64
CA VAL A 20 1.30 3.88 7.30
C VAL A 20 1.69 4.56 8.60
N SER A 21 2.79 5.31 8.57
CA SER A 21 3.10 6.26 9.61
C SER A 21 3.67 7.53 9.00
N MET A 22 3.37 8.67 9.60
CA MET A 22 3.91 9.96 9.16
C MET A 22 4.99 10.47 10.11
N ALA A 23 6.03 11.09 9.57
CA ALA A 23 7.06 11.77 10.33
C ALA A 23 7.48 13.06 9.60
N GLU A 24 7.15 14.21 10.18
CA GLU A 24 7.36 15.53 9.58
C GLU A 24 6.74 15.62 8.17
N CYS A 25 7.57 15.74 7.12
CA CYS A 25 7.17 15.81 5.70
C CYS A 25 7.31 14.46 4.97
N HIS A 26 7.60 13.38 5.69
CA HIS A 26 7.77 12.05 5.12
C HIS A 26 6.66 11.10 5.55
N ALA A 27 6.29 10.19 4.64
CA ALA A 27 5.45 9.05 4.95
C ALA A 27 6.28 7.77 4.91
N ARG A 28 6.11 6.91 5.92
CA ARG A 28 6.63 5.55 5.90
C ARG A 28 5.48 4.61 5.64
N ILE A 29 5.65 3.74 4.65
CA ILE A 29 4.65 2.72 4.31
C ILE A 29 5.30 1.35 4.42
N LYS A 30 4.65 0.44 5.14
CA LYS A 30 4.97 -0.98 5.12
C LYS A 30 3.85 -1.74 4.44
N ILE A 31 4.21 -2.62 3.53
CA ILE A 31 3.26 -3.43 2.76
C ILE A 31 3.67 -4.88 2.90
N ARG A 32 2.74 -5.73 3.32
CA ARG A 32 2.89 -7.19 3.26
C ARG A 32 1.91 -7.72 2.24
N CYS A 33 2.43 -8.37 1.21
CA CYS A 33 1.57 -8.94 0.17
C CYS A 33 2.13 -10.19 -0.47
N ARG A 34 1.24 -10.98 -1.10
CA ARG A 34 1.65 -12.13 -1.92
C ARG A 34 2.47 -11.68 -3.12
N LYS A 35 3.54 -12.41 -3.43
CA LYS A 35 4.40 -12.13 -4.58
C LYS A 35 3.68 -12.39 -5.89
N PHE A 36 3.94 -11.55 -6.89
CA PHE A 36 3.58 -11.80 -8.27
C PHE A 36 4.53 -11.03 -9.22
N PRO A 37 4.60 -11.39 -10.52
CA PRO A 37 5.51 -10.76 -11.47
C PRO A 37 5.30 -9.24 -11.59
N LYS A 38 6.40 -8.48 -11.68
CA LYS A 38 6.40 -7.01 -11.86
C LYS A 38 5.72 -6.22 -10.73
N GLN A 39 5.44 -6.85 -9.58
CA GLN A 39 4.77 -6.23 -8.44
C GLN A 39 5.41 -4.92 -7.99
N LEU A 40 6.73 -4.93 -7.70
CA LEU A 40 7.41 -3.72 -7.22
C LEU A 40 7.26 -2.55 -8.20
N ARG A 41 7.41 -2.81 -9.50
CA ARG A 41 7.25 -1.77 -10.54
C ARG A 41 5.85 -1.19 -10.54
N LYS A 42 4.81 -2.04 -10.42
CA LYS A 42 3.42 -1.57 -10.33
C LYS A 42 3.20 -0.70 -9.08
N ILE A 43 3.73 -1.13 -7.92
CA ILE A 43 3.63 -0.38 -6.66
C ILE A 43 4.32 0.98 -6.79
N VAL A 44 5.57 1.03 -7.23
CA VAL A 44 6.33 2.28 -7.39
C VAL A 44 5.64 3.23 -8.36
N SER A 45 5.17 2.74 -9.49
CA SER A 45 4.41 3.55 -10.45
C SER A 45 3.12 4.10 -9.85
N GLY A 46 2.41 3.30 -9.06
CA GLY A 46 1.18 3.72 -8.40
C GLY A 46 1.41 4.75 -7.29
N LEU A 47 2.45 4.59 -6.49
CA LEU A 47 2.85 5.57 -5.48
C LEU A 47 3.20 6.91 -6.12
N HIS A 48 3.93 6.90 -7.23
CA HIS A 48 4.22 8.10 -8.01
C HIS A 48 2.94 8.78 -8.52
N SER A 49 1.95 8.01 -8.99
CA SER A 49 0.64 8.55 -9.40
C SER A 49 -0.15 9.18 -8.24
N LEU A 50 0.14 8.80 -7.00
CA LEU A 50 -0.43 9.41 -5.78
C LEU A 50 0.38 10.61 -5.27
N ARG A 51 1.36 11.10 -6.06
CA ARG A 51 2.29 12.17 -5.64
C ARG A 51 3.12 11.82 -4.41
N LEU A 52 3.49 10.54 -4.30
CA LEU A 52 4.38 10.03 -3.27
C LEU A 52 5.70 9.59 -3.92
N THR A 53 6.77 10.35 -3.69
CA THR A 53 8.09 10.06 -4.26
C THR A 53 8.86 9.12 -3.36
N VAL A 54 9.36 8.01 -3.93
CA VAL A 54 10.15 7.02 -3.18
C VAL A 54 11.55 7.55 -2.90
N LEU A 55 11.88 7.73 -1.62
CA LEU A 55 13.22 8.12 -1.16
C LEU A 55 14.08 6.91 -0.79
N HIS A 56 13.47 5.94 -0.09
CA HIS A 56 14.14 4.72 0.29
C HIS A 56 13.19 3.54 0.15
N LEU A 57 13.72 2.41 -0.31
CA LEU A 57 13.01 1.15 -0.45
C LEU A 57 13.80 0.04 0.22
N ASN A 58 13.18 -0.66 1.15
CA ASN A 58 13.62 -1.98 1.57
C ASN A 58 12.64 -3.04 1.07
N VAL A 59 13.19 -4.11 0.50
CA VAL A 59 12.42 -5.28 0.08
C VAL A 59 12.97 -6.48 0.82
N SER A 60 12.09 -7.20 1.50
CA SER A 60 12.42 -8.49 2.11
C SER A 60 11.39 -9.51 1.64
N THR A 61 11.83 -10.70 1.27
CA THR A 61 10.94 -11.75 0.75
C THR A 61 11.09 -13.02 1.55
N ALA A 62 9.98 -13.69 1.84
CA ALA A 62 9.97 -14.99 2.50
C ALA A 62 8.85 -15.87 1.90
N HIS A 63 9.21 -17.07 1.43
CA HIS A 63 8.27 -18.00 0.77
C HIS A 63 7.47 -17.33 -0.34
N GLU A 64 6.14 -17.17 -0.18
CA GLU A 64 5.22 -16.54 -1.14
C GLU A 64 4.91 -15.07 -0.81
N ILE A 65 5.56 -14.50 0.20
CA ILE A 65 5.30 -13.15 0.72
C ILE A 65 6.45 -12.20 0.41
N ALA A 66 6.09 -10.98 0.03
CA ALA A 66 7.00 -9.83 -0.02
C ALA A 66 6.59 -8.81 1.05
N LEU A 67 7.61 -8.27 1.72
CA LEU A 67 7.54 -7.15 2.63
C LEU A 67 8.25 -5.98 1.98
N TYR A 68 7.51 -4.91 1.73
CA TYR A 68 8.06 -3.66 1.25
C TYR A 68 8.02 -2.64 2.38
N SER A 69 9.09 -1.88 2.54
CA SER A 69 9.11 -0.70 3.41
C SER A 69 9.61 0.49 2.60
N PHE A 70 8.74 1.45 2.38
CA PHE A 70 9.01 2.68 1.66
C PHE A 70 9.14 3.83 2.66
N THR A 71 10.16 4.67 2.46
CA THR A 71 10.16 6.05 2.93
C THR A 71 9.83 6.92 1.74
N LEU A 72 8.84 7.78 1.89
CA LEU A 72 8.25 8.58 0.83
C LEU A 72 8.32 10.06 1.19
N LYS A 73 8.60 10.89 0.20
CA LYS A 73 8.30 12.32 0.26
C LYS A 73 6.85 12.52 -0.18
N VAL A 74 6.08 13.25 0.63
CA VAL A 74 4.76 13.73 0.24
C VAL A 74 4.98 15.03 -0.55
N GLU A 75 4.63 15.05 -1.83
CA GLU A 75 4.81 16.25 -2.65
C GLU A 75 3.78 17.34 -2.29
N GLU A 76 4.10 18.59 -2.59
CA GLU A 76 3.25 19.76 -2.25
C GLU A 76 1.87 19.71 -2.90
N ASP A 77 1.73 19.04 -4.04
CA ASP A 77 0.47 18.82 -4.75
C ASP A 77 -0.18 17.46 -4.42
N CYS A 78 0.30 16.76 -3.39
CA CYS A 78 -0.31 15.55 -2.90
C CYS A 78 -1.63 15.90 -2.20
N GLY A 79 -2.75 15.56 -2.83
CA GLY A 79 -4.10 15.74 -2.27
C GLY A 79 -4.42 14.80 -1.09
N LEU A 80 -3.42 14.18 -0.47
CA LEU A 80 -3.56 13.29 0.68
C LEU A 80 -2.84 13.96 1.86
N CYS A 81 -3.62 14.51 2.80
CA CYS A 81 -3.12 15.35 3.88
C CYS A 81 -3.02 14.62 5.23
N SER A 82 -3.54 13.40 5.33
CA SER A 82 -3.51 12.60 6.57
C SER A 82 -3.01 11.17 6.36
N GLU A 83 -2.60 10.54 7.46
CA GLU A 83 -2.18 9.13 7.49
C GLU A 83 -3.30 8.21 6.97
N GLU A 84 -4.55 8.47 7.36
CA GLU A 84 -5.72 7.70 6.95
C GLU A 84 -5.98 7.83 5.45
N GLU A 85 -5.80 9.02 4.88
CA GLU A 85 -5.98 9.26 3.44
C GLU A 85 -4.91 8.55 2.61
N ILE A 86 -3.65 8.62 3.05
CA ILE A 86 -2.54 7.90 2.44
C ILE A 86 -2.77 6.39 2.54
N SER A 87 -3.13 5.89 3.73
CA SER A 87 -3.43 4.48 3.97
C SER A 87 -4.54 3.98 3.04
N ARG A 88 -5.65 4.71 2.96
CA ARG A 88 -6.77 4.38 2.06
C ARG A 88 -6.34 4.40 0.59
N GLY A 89 -5.63 5.43 0.14
CA GLY A 89 -5.17 5.57 -1.25
C GLY A 89 -4.22 4.45 -1.66
N VAL A 90 -3.27 4.10 -0.79
CA VAL A 90 -2.29 3.02 -1.01
C VAL A 90 -2.97 1.66 -0.97
N HIS A 91 -3.88 1.42 -0.03
CA HIS A 91 -4.65 0.18 0.03
C HIS A 91 -5.48 -0.03 -1.26
N GLN A 92 -6.19 1.00 -1.72
CA GLN A 92 -6.95 0.95 -2.98
C GLN A 92 -6.06 0.73 -4.21
N LEU A 93 -4.87 1.34 -4.23
CA LEU A 93 -3.86 1.07 -5.26
C LEU A 93 -3.46 -0.41 -5.27
N LEU A 94 -3.17 -0.99 -4.10
CA LEU A 94 -2.74 -2.38 -3.99
C LEU A 94 -3.83 -3.38 -4.38
N CYS A 95 -5.09 -3.11 -4.01
CA CYS A 95 -6.24 -3.90 -4.46
C CYS A 95 -6.29 -3.97 -5.99
N ARG A 96 -6.25 -2.81 -6.68
CA ARG A 96 -6.24 -2.74 -8.15
C ARG A 96 -5.08 -3.50 -8.76
N ILE A 97 -3.88 -3.31 -8.20
CA ILE A 97 -2.66 -4.00 -8.65
C ILE A 97 -2.81 -5.53 -8.56
N GLN A 98 -3.42 -6.04 -7.49
CA GLN A 98 -3.67 -7.47 -7.32
C GLN A 98 -4.79 -7.98 -8.22
N GLU A 99 -5.90 -7.26 -8.31
CA GLU A 99 -6.99 -7.59 -9.24
C GLU A 99 -6.44 -7.75 -10.66
N GLU A 100 -5.65 -6.79 -11.16
CA GLU A 100 -5.00 -6.91 -12.47
C GLU A 100 -4.00 -8.06 -12.59
N ALA A 101 -3.35 -8.46 -11.49
CA ALA A 101 -2.34 -9.51 -11.50
C ALA A 101 -2.96 -10.91 -11.51
N PHE A 102 -4.19 -11.04 -11.00
CA PHE A 102 -4.92 -12.30 -10.85
C PHE A 102 -6.20 -12.37 -11.69
N SER A 103 -6.53 -11.32 -12.44
CA SER A 103 -7.56 -11.36 -13.50
C SER A 103 -6.98 -12.11 -14.69
N VAL A 104 -7.44 -13.34 -14.88
CA VAL A 104 -7.03 -14.25 -15.96
C VAL A 104 -7.88 -14.00 -17.20
#